data_AF-A0A6V7M0X0-F1
#
_entry.id   AF-A0A6V7M0X0-F1
#
_cell.length_a   1.000
_cell.length_b   1.000
_cell.length_c   1.000
_cell.angle_alpha   90.00
_cell.angle_beta   90.00
_cell.angle_gamma   90.00
#
_symmetry.space_group_name_H-M   'P 1'
#
loop_
_entity.id
_entity.type
_entity.pdbx_description
1 polymer ?
#
loop_
_entity_poly.entity_id
_entity_poly.type
_entity_poly.pdbx_seq_one_letter_code
_entity_poly.pdbx_strand_id
1 'polypeptide(L)' 'ALNYGAIGTILGHELTHGFDNSGRMYDSDGNLREWWTNNTILEYEGRVKCFIDHYGEYYEKE' A
#
# COMPACT_ATOMS: atom_id res chain seq x y z
N ALA A 1 23.76 7.22 4.38
CA ALA A 1 22.88 7.22 3.20
C ALA A 1 22.64 5.80 2.65
N LEU A 2 23.69 5.04 2.32
CA LEU A 2 23.56 3.72 1.67
C LEU A 2 22.63 2.72 2.41
N ASN A 3 22.78 2.57 3.73
CA ASN A 3 21.93 1.64 4.50
C ASN A 3 20.45 2.04 4.50
N TYR A 4 20.14 3.34 4.49
CA TYR A 4 18.76 3.82 4.43
C TYR A 4 18.15 3.58 3.05
N GLY A 5 18.92 3.76 1.96
CA GLY A 5 18.43 3.52 0.61
C GLY A 5 18.25 2.04 0.26
N ALA A 6 19.08 1.16 0.83
CA ALA A 6 18.96 -0.28 0.62
C ALA A 6 18.00 -0.92 1.64
N ILE A 7 18.50 -1.19 2.85
CA ILE A 7 17.73 -1.89 3.90
C ILE A 7 16.57 -1.03 4.41
N GLY A 8 16.77 0.28 4.54
CA GLY A 8 15.70 1.17 5.00
C GLY A 8 14.49 1.16 4.06
N THR A 9 14.70 1.18 2.73
CA THR A 9 13.62 1.05 1.74
C THR A 9 12.90 -0.28 1.85
N ILE A 10 13.65 -1.38 2.01
CA ILE A 10 13.04 -2.73 2.15
C ILE A 10 12.20 -2.80 3.42
N LEU A 11 12.72 -2.34 4.57
CA LEU A 11 11.94 -2.31 5.82
C LEU A 11 10.68 -1.44 5.69
N GLY A 12 10.78 -0.31 4.99
CA GLY A 12 9.63 0.54 4.67
C GLY A 12 8.60 -0.19 3.80
N HIS A 13 9.06 -0.91 2.78
CA HIS A 13 8.21 -1.70 1.88
C HIS A 13 7.42 -2.76 2.65
N GLU A 14 8.08 -3.56 3.47
CA GLU A 14 7.41 -4.59 4.29
C GLU A 14 6.42 -3.99 5.28
N LEU A 15 6.77 -2.85 5.90
CA LEU A 15 5.84 -2.14 6.77
C LEU A 15 4.59 -1.64 6.01
N THR A 16 4.78 -1.12 4.80
CA THR A 16 3.66 -0.60 3.99
C THR A 16 2.71 -1.69 3.51
N HIS A 17 3.13 -2.95 3.41
CA HIS A 17 2.23 -4.07 3.11
C HIS A 17 1.13 -4.26 4.17
N GLY A 18 1.37 -3.87 5.42
CA GLY A 18 0.31 -3.83 6.45
C GLY A 18 -0.81 -2.81 6.17
N PHE A 19 -0.61 -1.88 5.22
CA PHE A 19 -1.54 -0.80 4.88
C PHE A 19 -1.87 -0.75 3.38
N ASP A 20 -1.43 -1.76 2.61
CA ASP A 20 -1.81 -1.86 1.21
C ASP A 20 -3.28 -2.27 1.04
N ASN A 21 -3.70 -2.51 -0.20
CA ASN A 21 -5.09 -2.79 -0.52
C ASN A 21 -5.64 -4.02 0.24
N SER A 22 -4.77 -4.96 0.62
CA SER A 22 -5.12 -6.15 1.37
C SER A 22 -4.83 -5.99 2.86
N GLY A 23 -3.65 -5.48 3.21
CA GLY A 23 -3.21 -5.29 4.59
C GLY A 23 -4.14 -4.40 5.40
N ARG A 24 -4.68 -3.33 4.80
CA ARG A 24 -5.59 -2.40 5.48
C ARG A 24 -6.85 -3.05 6.06
N MET A 25 -7.21 -4.25 5.60
CA MET A 25 -8.39 -4.97 6.07
C MET A 25 -8.15 -5.73 7.38
N TYR A 26 -6.90 -5.79 7.86
CA TYR A 26 -6.51 -6.49 9.07
C TYR A 26 -6.18 -5.48 10.17
N ASP A 27 -6.64 -5.75 11.39
CA ASP A 27 -6.27 -4.96 12.57
C ASP A 27 -4.87 -5.35 13.09
N SER A 28 -4.42 -4.71 14.17
CA SER A 28 -3.08 -4.90 14.74
C SER A 28 -2.78 -6.33 15.20
N ASP A 29 -3.82 -7.13 15.43
CA ASP A 29 -3.71 -8.52 15.86
C ASP A 29 -3.82 -9.50 14.67
N GLY A 30 -3.99 -8.97 13.45
CA GLY A 30 -4.12 -9.77 12.23
C GLY A 30 -5.54 -10.29 11.98
N ASN A 31 -6.57 -9.72 12.63
CA ASN A 31 -7.96 -10.12 12.38
C ASN A 31 -8.57 -9.31 11.24
N LEU A 32 -9.33 -9.96 10.36
CA LEU A 32 -10.09 -9.28 9.32
C LEU A 32 -11.18 -8.41 9.97
N ARG A 33 -11.00 -7.09 9.91
CA ARG A 33 -11.88 -6.12 10.55
C ARG A 33 -11.82 -4.79 9.81
N GLU A 34 -12.97 -4.22 9.48
CA GLU A 34 -13.01 -2.85 8.98
C GLU A 34 -12.80 -1.87 10.16
N TRP A 35 -11.57 -1.39 10.30
CA TRP A 35 -11.17 -0.45 11.35
C TRP A 35 -10.98 0.99 10.85
N TRP A 36 -11.20 1.23 9.55
CA TRP A 36 -11.19 2.55 8.94
C TRP A 36 -12.59 3.14 8.84
N THR A 37 -12.67 4.46 8.87
CA THR A 37 -13.93 5.14 8.57
C THR A 37 -14.22 5.10 7.06
N ASN A 38 -15.49 5.15 6.68
CA ASN A 38 -15.89 5.23 5.28
C ASN A 38 -15.21 6.37 4.52
N ASN A 39 -15.00 7.52 5.18
CA ASN A 39 -14.30 8.65 4.56
C ASN A 39 -12.84 8.30 4.24
N THR A 40 -12.14 7.64 5.15
CA THR A 40 -10.76 7.18 4.93
C THR A 40 -10.68 6.17 3.78
N ILE A 41 -11.64 5.25 3.69
CA ILE A 41 -11.70 4.25 2.62
C ILE A 41 -11.86 4.93 1.26
N LEU A 42 -12.79 5.88 1.14
CA LEU A 42 -13.02 6.62 -0.10
C LEU A 42 -11.77 7.39 -0.56
N GLU A 43 -11.12 8.10 0.36
CA GLU A 43 -9.88 8.85 0.07
C GLU A 43 -8.72 7.92 -0.33
N TYR A 44 -8.61 6.76 0.33
CA TYR A 44 -7.61 5.76 0.00
C TYR A 44 -7.82 5.18 -1.40
N GLU A 45 -9.05 4.76 -1.72
CA GLU A 45 -9.39 4.20 -3.03
C GLU A 45 -9.14 5.22 -4.16
N GLY A 46 -9.44 6.50 -3.93
CA GLY A 46 -9.11 7.58 -4.85
C GLY A 46 -7.60 7.69 -5.13
N ARG A 47 -6.76 7.55 -4.11
CA ARG A 47 -5.29 7.55 -4.26
C ARG A 47 -4.79 6.29 -4.95
N VAL A 48 -5.31 5.12 -4.59
CA VAL A 48 -4.97 3.84 -5.23
C VAL A 48 -5.23 3.90 -6.73
N LYS A 49 -6.35 4.50 -7.16
CA LYS A 49 -6.68 4.64 -8.59
C LYS A 49 -5.58 5.36 -9.37
N CYS A 50 -4.96 6.39 -8.80
CA CYS A 50 -3.83 7.09 -9.45
C CYS A 50 -2.65 6.16 -9.74
N PHE A 51 -2.33 5.24 -8.81
CA PHE A 51 -1.26 4.26 -9.03
C PHE A 51 -1.66 3.19 -10.04
N ILE A 52 -2.90 2.69 -10.00
CA ILE A 52 -3.42 1.74 -10.99
C ILE A 52 -3.31 2.33 -12.40
N ASP A 53 -3.73 3.58 -12.58
CA ASP A 53 -3.68 4.26 -13.87
C ASP A 53 -2.25 4.48 -14.33
N HIS A 54 -1.40 4.99 -13.44
CA HIS A 54 0.01 5.22 -13.75
C HIS A 54 0.73 3.94 -14.20
N TYR A 55 0.60 2.85 -13.45
CA TYR A 55 1.27 1.60 -13.78
C TYR A 55 0.61 0.85 -14.95
N GLY A 56 -0.69 1.06 -15.19
CA GLY A 56 -1.41 0.49 -16.32
C GLY A 56 -1.02 1.07 -17.69
N GLU A 57 -0.39 2.25 -17.72
CA GLU A 57 0.12 2.86 -18.95
C GLU A 57 1.44 2.25 -19.44
N TYR A 58 2.19 1.58 -18.55
CA TYR A 58 3.44 0.95 -18.92
C TYR A 58 3.19 -0.38 -19.61
N TYR A 59 3.65 -0.49 -20.85
CA TYR A 59 3.72 -1.75 -21.59
C TYR A 59 5.17 -2.22 -21.62
N GLU A 60 5.49 -3.23 -20.81
CA GLU A 60 6.78 -3.92 -20.90
C GLU A 60 6.66 -5.07 -21.91
N LYS A 61 7.52 -5.04 -22.94
CA LYS A 61 7.71 -6.18 -23.82
C LYS A 61 8.63 -7.16 -23.09
N GLU A 62 8.14 -8.37 -22.85
CA GLU A 62 8.98 -9.51 -22.46
C GLU A 62 10.04 -9.82 -23.52
#